data_AF-A0A6A3B466-F1
#
_entry.id   AF-A0A6A3B466-F1
#
_cell.length_a   1.000
_cell.length_b   1.000
_cell.length_c   1.000
_cell.angle_alpha   90.00
_cell.angle_beta   90.00
_cell.angle_gamma   90.00
#
_symmetry.space_group_name_H-M   'P 1'
#
loop_
_entity.id
_entity.type
_entity.pdbx_description
1 polymer ?
#
loop_
_entity_poly.entity_id
_entity_poly.type
_entity_poly.pdbx_seq_one_letter_code
_entity_poly.pdbx_strand_id
1 'polypeptide(L)'
;MASTSWVKTFQYVSKLVNWQVEATHPDLATRFKQWEVASGLSRKAFRTGRFLTGFNALRRNPGSTPSFKLLAVLANAGEMVYFFFDHFLWLSRIGTLDAKLAKRMSFISAFGEAFGYVFFIVSDLIVMKQGVEAERKFIALKEEEDDDEDSKEAKQKIRKIRGDRVMRLMAVAANVADLIIALAEIEPNPFCNHPLSLGVSGLVSAWAGWYRNWPS
;
A
#
# COMPACT_ATOMS: atom_id res chain seq x y z
N MET A 1 -2.81 12.61 0.45
CA MET A 1 -2.79 11.12 0.48
C MET A 1 -4.06 10.53 -0.13
N ALA A 2 -5.25 11.10 0.09
CA ALA A 2 -6.49 10.68 -0.58
C ALA A 2 -6.44 10.80 -2.12
N SER A 3 -5.85 11.87 -2.66
CA SER A 3 -5.78 12.14 -4.11
C SER A 3 -5.10 11.02 -4.91
N THR A 4 -4.03 10.42 -4.40
CA THR A 4 -3.32 9.32 -5.08
C THR A 4 -4.12 8.02 -5.12
N SER A 5 -4.98 7.80 -4.12
CA SER A 5 -5.82 6.59 -4.06
C SER A 5 -7.00 6.68 -5.03
N TRP A 6 -7.59 7.86 -5.25
CA TRP A 6 -8.62 8.06 -6.28
C TRP A 6 -8.11 7.76 -7.68
N VAL A 7 -6.96 8.31 -8.03
CA VAL A 7 -6.35 8.07 -9.34
C VAL A 7 -5.96 6.59 -9.50
N LYS A 8 -5.59 5.92 -8.41
CA LYS A 8 -5.33 4.47 -8.40
C LYS A 8 -6.60 3.68 -8.70
N THR A 9 -7.73 4.01 -8.07
CA THR A 9 -9.03 3.37 -8.34
C THR A 9 -9.39 3.48 -9.82
N PHE A 10 -9.34 4.68 -10.40
CA PHE A 10 -9.63 4.87 -11.82
C PHE A 10 -8.74 4.00 -12.71
N GLN A 11 -7.44 3.98 -12.45
CA GLN A 11 -6.52 3.17 -13.24
C GLN A 11 -6.89 1.68 -13.25
N TYR A 12 -7.13 1.07 -12.09
CA TYR A 12 -7.37 -0.37 -12.00
C TYR A 12 -8.79 -0.76 -12.40
N VAL A 13 -9.79 0.12 -12.22
CA VAL A 13 -11.12 -0.07 -12.82
C VAL A 13 -11.00 -0.07 -14.35
N SER A 14 -10.31 0.91 -14.94
CA SER A 14 -10.13 0.95 -16.40
C SER A 14 -9.39 -0.28 -16.92
N LYS A 15 -8.42 -0.81 -16.16
CA LYS A 15 -7.72 -2.06 -16.50
C LYS A 15 -8.66 -3.27 -16.58
N LEU A 16 -9.54 -3.43 -15.57
CA LEU A 16 -10.50 -4.54 -15.53
C LEU A 16 -11.57 -4.42 -16.62
N VAL A 17 -12.09 -3.20 -16.83
CA VAL A 17 -13.10 -2.98 -17.88
C VAL A 17 -12.50 -3.20 -19.26
N ASN A 18 -11.26 -2.74 -19.51
CA ASN A 18 -10.54 -3.03 -20.75
C ASN A 18 -10.48 -4.54 -21.01
N TRP A 19 -10.01 -5.32 -20.04
CA TRP A 19 -9.93 -6.78 -20.14
C TRP A 19 -11.28 -7.44 -20.43
N GLN A 20 -12.37 -6.95 -19.83
CA GLN A 20 -13.70 -7.49 -20.04
C GLN A 20 -14.25 -7.22 -21.45
N VAL A 21 -13.96 -6.05 -22.02
CA VAL A 21 -14.52 -5.61 -23.31
C VAL A 21 -13.57 -5.80 -24.49
N GLU A 22 -12.34 -6.25 -24.25
CA GLU A 22 -11.31 -6.46 -25.29
C GLU A 22 -11.79 -7.39 -26.41
N ALA A 23 -12.54 -8.45 -26.06
CA ALA A 23 -13.06 -9.42 -27.02
C ALA A 23 -14.32 -8.97 -27.76
N THR A 24 -15.10 -8.04 -27.20
CA THR A 24 -16.46 -7.68 -27.69
C THR A 24 -16.54 -6.28 -28.27
N HIS A 25 -15.74 -5.32 -27.78
CA HIS A 25 -15.77 -3.91 -28.18
C HIS A 25 -14.36 -3.30 -28.21
N PRO A 26 -13.59 -3.50 -29.30
CA PRO A 26 -12.19 -3.07 -29.38
C PRO A 26 -11.99 -1.54 -29.28
N ASP A 27 -12.94 -0.75 -29.78
CA ASP A 27 -12.89 0.72 -29.65
C ASP A 27 -13.02 1.17 -28.19
N LEU A 28 -13.91 0.52 -27.42
CA LEU A 28 -14.07 0.80 -26.00
C LEU A 28 -12.84 0.33 -25.21
N ALA A 29 -12.32 -0.86 -25.53
CA ALA A 29 -11.09 -1.40 -24.94
C ALA A 29 -9.93 -0.40 -25.06
N THR A 30 -9.77 0.19 -26.25
CA THR A 30 -8.74 1.21 -26.52
C THR A 30 -8.94 2.46 -25.65
N ARG A 31 -10.17 2.95 -25.49
CA ARG A 31 -10.48 4.10 -24.63
C ARG A 31 -10.17 3.80 -23.16
N PHE A 32 -10.54 2.62 -22.66
CA PHE A 32 -10.21 2.21 -21.29
C PHE A 32 -8.71 2.00 -21.10
N LYS A 33 -7.99 1.54 -22.13
CA LYS A 33 -6.52 1.46 -22.10
C LYS A 33 -5.89 2.84 -21.97
N GLN A 34 -6.35 3.82 -22.73
CA GLN A 34 -5.88 5.20 -22.64
C GLN A 34 -6.15 5.78 -21.25
N TRP A 35 -7.32 5.49 -20.68
CA TRP A 35 -7.67 5.94 -19.33
C TRP A 35 -6.79 5.28 -18.24
N GLU A 36 -6.48 3.98 -18.37
CA GLU A 36 -5.51 3.28 -17.49
C GLU A 36 -4.15 4.00 -17.53
N VAL A 37 -3.64 4.27 -18.73
CA VAL A 37 -2.31 4.89 -18.93
C VAL A 37 -2.29 6.32 -18.40
N ALA A 38 -3.28 7.13 -18.74
CA ALA A 38 -3.37 8.53 -18.29
C ALA A 38 -3.45 8.61 -16.77
N SER A 39 -4.32 7.81 -16.13
CA SER A 39 -4.42 7.75 -14.67
C SER A 39 -3.10 7.32 -14.03
N GLY A 40 -2.39 6.34 -14.62
CA GLY A 40 -1.09 5.91 -14.13
C GLY A 40 -0.01 6.99 -14.19
N LEU A 41 0.04 7.77 -15.27
CA LEU A 41 0.98 8.88 -15.41
C LEU A 41 0.67 10.01 -14.42
N SER A 42 -0.59 10.42 -14.30
CA SER A 42 -1.01 11.43 -13.33
C SER A 42 -0.70 11.01 -11.91
N ARG A 43 -0.92 9.73 -11.58
CA ARG A 43 -0.61 9.19 -10.25
C ARG A 43 0.88 9.33 -9.94
N LYS A 44 1.78 8.96 -10.86
CA LYS A 44 3.23 9.11 -10.68
C LYS A 44 3.64 10.57 -10.51
N ALA A 45 3.02 11.50 -11.25
CA ALA A 45 3.23 12.93 -11.07
C ALA A 45 2.83 13.41 -9.66
N PHE A 46 1.67 12.99 -9.12
CA PHE A 46 1.22 13.43 -7.79
C PHE A 46 2.08 12.93 -6.61
N ARG A 47 2.94 11.93 -6.81
CA ARG A 47 3.85 11.38 -5.79
C ARG A 47 5.26 11.92 -5.91
N THR A 48 5.52 12.84 -6.84
CA THR A 48 6.84 13.44 -6.94
C THR A 48 7.22 14.12 -5.63
N GLY A 49 8.46 13.95 -5.18
CA GLY A 49 8.94 14.46 -3.89
C GLY A 49 8.62 13.57 -2.67
N ARG A 50 7.82 12.50 -2.81
CA ARG A 50 7.45 11.64 -1.67
C ARG A 50 8.63 10.87 -1.06
N PHE A 51 9.72 10.67 -1.80
CA PHE A 51 10.95 10.09 -1.25
C PHE A 51 11.51 10.91 -0.07
N LEU A 52 11.26 12.23 -0.02
CA LEU A 52 11.64 13.09 1.10
C LEU A 52 10.88 12.75 2.39
N THR A 53 9.65 12.24 2.28
CA THR A 53 8.89 11.76 3.44
C THR A 53 9.57 10.53 4.05
N GLY A 54 10.01 9.57 3.23
CA GLY A 54 10.79 8.41 3.68
C GLY A 54 12.12 8.82 4.32
N PHE A 55 12.81 9.79 3.70
CA PHE A 55 14.05 10.35 4.26
C PHE A 55 13.83 11.03 5.62
N ASN A 56 12.76 11.82 5.76
CA ASN A 56 12.40 12.45 7.03
C ASN A 56 12.00 11.43 8.10
N ALA A 57 11.32 10.34 7.72
CA ALA A 57 10.98 9.25 8.63
C ALA A 57 12.23 8.54 9.14
N LEU A 58 13.19 8.25 8.25
CA LEU A 58 14.50 7.69 8.62
C LEU A 58 15.25 8.60 9.61
N ARG A 59 15.28 9.91 9.35
CA ARG A 59 15.96 10.89 10.20
C ARG A 59 15.35 10.99 11.61
N ARG A 60 14.04 10.78 11.75
CA ARG A 60 13.31 11.00 13.02
C ARG A 60 13.26 9.79 13.95
N ASN A 61 13.87 8.66 13.58
CA ASN A 61 14.02 7.44 14.38
C ASN A 61 12.67 6.76 14.78
N PRO A 62 12.18 5.74 14.05
CA PRO A 62 10.73 5.49 13.98
C PRO A 62 10.18 4.39 14.91
N GLY A 63 10.89 3.98 15.96
CA GLY A 63 10.47 2.82 16.77
C GLY A 63 10.63 3.01 18.28
N SER A 64 9.74 2.37 19.04
CA SER A 64 9.83 2.29 20.51
C SER A 64 10.88 1.28 20.97
N THR A 65 11.09 0.19 20.21
CA THR A 65 12.10 -0.83 20.48
C THR A 65 13.17 -0.89 19.39
N PRO A 66 14.38 -1.42 19.68
CA PRO A 66 15.46 -1.54 18.69
C PRO A 66 15.07 -2.35 17.44
N SER A 67 14.29 -3.42 17.62
CA SER A 67 13.80 -4.25 16.52
C SER A 67 12.81 -3.51 15.63
N PHE A 68 11.85 -2.79 16.21
CA PHE A 68 10.91 -1.96 15.44
C PHE A 68 11.60 -0.78 14.74
N LYS A 69 12.63 -0.19 15.36
CA LYS A 69 13.46 0.83 14.69
C LYS A 69 14.11 0.27 13.44
N LEU A 70 14.72 -0.92 13.52
CA LEU A 70 15.35 -1.56 12.37
C LEU A 70 14.33 -1.88 11.27
N LEU A 71 13.20 -2.51 11.62
CA LEU A 71 12.12 -2.83 10.68
C LEU A 71 11.62 -1.56 9.97
N ALA A 72 11.39 -0.49 10.73
CA ALA A 72 10.92 0.78 10.19
C ALA A 72 11.98 1.43 9.29
N VAL A 73 13.27 1.36 9.64
CA VAL A 73 14.36 1.86 8.78
C VAL A 73 14.39 1.12 7.45
N LEU A 74 14.33 -0.22 7.47
CA LEU A 74 14.36 -1.04 6.26
C LEU A 74 13.13 -0.78 5.37
N ALA A 75 11.94 -0.70 5.98
CA ALA A 75 10.71 -0.37 5.28
C ALA A 75 10.77 1.00 4.59
N ASN A 76 11.16 2.05 5.32
CA ASN A 76 11.22 3.42 4.80
C ASN A 76 12.35 3.60 3.78
N ALA A 77 13.45 2.86 3.90
CA ALA A 77 14.52 2.84 2.91
C ALA A 77 14.04 2.26 1.56
N GLY A 78 13.29 1.16 1.60
CA GLY A 78 12.65 0.59 0.41
C GLY A 78 11.67 1.57 -0.26
N GLU A 79 10.81 2.21 0.53
CA GLU A 79 9.87 3.24 0.04
C GLU A 79 10.62 4.44 -0.59
N MET A 80 11.74 4.86 0.00
CA MET A 80 12.57 5.93 -0.55
C MET A 80 13.17 5.56 -1.91
N VAL A 81 13.75 4.36 -2.04
CA VAL A 81 14.30 3.84 -3.32
C VAL A 81 13.19 3.81 -4.37
N TYR A 82 12.02 3.26 -4.01
CA TYR A 82 10.87 3.20 -4.88
C TYR A 82 10.49 4.57 -5.44
N PHE A 83 10.17 5.53 -4.56
CA PHE A 83 9.73 6.85 -5.00
C PHE A 83 10.83 7.57 -5.78
N PHE A 84 12.10 7.46 -5.37
CA PHE A 84 13.20 8.11 -6.08
C PHE A 84 13.31 7.63 -7.53
N PHE A 85 13.35 6.31 -7.76
CA PHE A 85 13.47 5.75 -9.10
C PHE A 85 12.20 5.87 -9.95
N ASP A 86 11.04 5.96 -9.31
CA ASP A 86 9.77 6.19 -10.01
C ASP A 86 9.72 7.57 -10.71
N HIS A 87 10.49 8.57 -10.24
CA HIS A 87 10.62 9.86 -10.94
C HIS A 87 11.29 9.67 -12.31
N PHE A 88 12.41 8.95 -12.36
CA PHE A 88 13.13 8.72 -13.60
C PHE A 88 12.31 7.88 -14.58
N LEU A 89 11.57 6.90 -14.08
CA LEU A 89 10.61 6.14 -14.89
C LEU A 89 9.51 7.04 -15.45
N TRP A 90 8.93 7.92 -14.62
CA TRP A 90 7.91 8.86 -15.07
C TRP A 90 8.45 9.83 -16.13
N LEU A 91 9.62 10.44 -15.88
CA LEU A 91 10.32 11.33 -16.84
C LEU A 91 10.60 10.62 -18.17
N SER A 92 11.08 9.39 -18.12
CA SER A 92 11.31 8.55 -19.31
C SER A 92 10.02 8.27 -20.08
N ARG A 93 8.89 8.04 -19.40
CA ARG A 93 7.59 7.79 -20.05
C ARG A 93 6.96 9.03 -20.68
N ILE A 94 7.25 10.23 -20.17
CA ILE A 94 6.76 11.49 -20.77
C ILE A 94 7.73 12.05 -21.83
N GLY A 95 8.84 11.36 -22.11
CA GLY A 95 9.78 11.73 -23.17
C GLY A 95 10.86 12.75 -22.77
N THR A 96 11.01 13.05 -21.49
CA THR A 96 12.09 13.96 -21.01
C THR A 96 13.43 13.24 -20.82
N LEU A 97 13.42 11.92 -20.61
CA LEU A 97 14.62 11.08 -20.53
C LEU A 97 14.55 9.93 -21.57
N ASP A 98 15.70 9.31 -21.86
CA ASP A 98 15.77 8.16 -22.76
C ASP A 98 14.82 7.03 -22.31
N ALA A 99 14.00 6.54 -23.25
CA ALA A 99 13.07 5.43 -23.06
C ALA A 99 13.78 4.13 -22.62
N LYS A 100 15.06 3.94 -22.97
CA LYS A 100 15.86 2.77 -22.56
C LYS A 100 16.05 2.69 -21.05
N LEU A 101 16.03 3.84 -20.36
CA LEU A 101 16.15 3.89 -18.90
C LEU A 101 14.88 3.40 -18.21
N ALA A 102 13.70 3.53 -18.83
CA ALA A 102 12.41 3.17 -18.22
C ALA A 102 12.44 1.76 -17.62
N LYS A 103 12.89 0.75 -18.38
CA LYS A 103 12.88 -0.64 -17.91
C LYS A 103 13.78 -0.85 -16.69
N ARG A 104 14.99 -0.27 -16.70
CA ARG A 104 15.94 -0.38 -15.57
C ARG A 104 15.41 0.35 -14.33
N MET A 105 14.90 1.56 -14.50
CA MET A 105 14.36 2.34 -13.38
C MET A 105 13.09 1.72 -12.82
N SER A 106 12.25 1.11 -13.66
CA SER A 106 11.07 0.36 -13.24
C SER A 106 11.44 -0.83 -12.35
N PHE A 107 12.43 -1.61 -12.76
CA PHE A 107 12.90 -2.75 -11.98
C PHE A 107 13.46 -2.32 -10.61
N ILE A 108 14.35 -1.33 -10.57
CA ILE A 108 14.94 -0.85 -9.31
C ILE A 108 13.87 -0.27 -8.38
N SER A 109 12.94 0.51 -8.95
CA SER A 109 11.81 1.08 -8.23
C SER A 109 10.93 -0.02 -7.62
N ALA A 110 10.51 -1.01 -8.43
CA ALA A 110 9.69 -2.13 -7.98
C ALA A 110 10.41 -3.00 -6.94
N PHE A 111 11.70 -3.25 -7.10
CA PHE A 111 12.49 -4.00 -6.12
C PHE A 111 12.55 -3.30 -4.75
N GLY A 112 12.83 -1.99 -4.74
CA GLY A 112 12.80 -1.20 -3.51
C GLY A 112 11.42 -1.21 -2.85
N GLU A 113 10.35 -1.13 -3.65
CA GLU A 113 8.97 -1.17 -3.18
C GLU A 113 8.63 -2.53 -2.55
N ALA A 114 8.95 -3.64 -3.23
CA ALA A 114 8.75 -4.99 -2.73
C ALA A 114 9.51 -5.24 -1.42
N PHE A 115 10.78 -4.82 -1.37
CA PHE A 115 11.58 -4.89 -0.16
C PHE A 115 10.91 -4.14 1.00
N GLY A 116 10.46 -2.90 0.77
CA GLY A 116 9.77 -2.10 1.77
C GLY A 116 8.49 -2.77 2.30
N TYR A 117 7.67 -3.34 1.40
CA TYR A 117 6.43 -4.00 1.79
C TYR A 117 6.62 -5.20 2.70
N VAL A 118 7.66 -6.01 2.49
CA VAL A 118 7.97 -7.16 3.38
C VAL A 118 8.11 -6.66 4.83
N PHE A 119 8.87 -5.59 5.05
CA PHE A 119 9.07 -5.04 6.40
C PHE A 119 7.83 -4.36 6.98
N PHE A 120 7.02 -3.67 6.15
CA PHE A 120 5.74 -3.14 6.61
C PHE A 120 4.78 -4.25 7.03
N ILE A 121 4.65 -5.32 6.24
CA ILE A 121 3.81 -6.48 6.57
C ILE A 121 4.27 -7.11 7.89
N VAL A 122 5.56 -7.39 8.04
CA VAL A 122 6.11 -7.97 9.28
C VAL A 122 5.82 -7.05 10.48
N SER A 123 6.03 -5.73 10.33
CA SER A 123 5.76 -4.77 11.39
C SER A 123 4.28 -4.74 11.80
N ASP A 124 3.36 -4.71 10.83
CA ASP A 124 1.93 -4.70 11.09
C ASP A 124 1.44 -6.01 11.72
N LEU A 125 2.00 -7.16 11.34
CA LEU A 125 1.71 -8.46 11.97
C LEU A 125 2.16 -8.51 13.43
N ILE A 126 3.33 -7.97 13.77
CA ILE A 126 3.80 -7.90 15.16
C ILE A 126 2.87 -7.01 15.99
N VAL A 127 2.53 -5.81 15.50
CA VAL A 127 1.62 -4.90 16.20
C VAL A 127 0.22 -5.53 16.37
N MET A 128 -0.26 -6.26 15.36
CA MET A 128 -1.53 -6.96 15.42
C MET A 128 -1.53 -8.06 16.49
N LYS A 129 -0.44 -8.84 16.59
CA LYS A 129 -0.26 -9.85 17.64
C LYS A 129 -0.30 -9.21 19.02
N GLN A 130 0.43 -8.10 19.21
CA GLN A 130 0.43 -7.35 20.47
C GLN A 130 -0.97 -6.81 20.83
N GLY A 131 -1.72 -6.33 19.84
CA GLY A 131 -3.10 -5.88 20.03
C GLY A 131 -4.04 -7.00 20.49
N VAL A 132 -3.89 -8.20 19.95
CA VAL A 132 -4.67 -9.39 20.36
C VAL A 132 -4.31 -9.82 21.79
N GLU A 133 -3.03 -9.82 22.13
CA GLU A 133 -2.57 -10.14 23.49
C GLU A 133 -3.07 -9.11 24.51
N ALA A 134 -3.06 -7.83 24.15
CA ALA A 134 -3.61 -6.76 24.99
C ALA A 134 -5.13 -6.94 25.18
N GLU A 135 -5.90 -7.19 24.11
CA GLU A 135 -7.35 -7.43 24.20
C GLU A 135 -7.66 -8.61 25.12
N ARG A 136 -6.92 -9.73 25.01
CA ARG A 136 -7.11 -10.90 25.88
C ARG A 136 -6.84 -10.59 27.34
N LYS A 137 -5.76 -9.88 27.64
CA LYS A 137 -5.43 -9.47 29.02
C LYS A 137 -6.49 -8.54 29.61
N PHE A 138 -6.99 -7.59 28.81
CA PHE A 138 -8.06 -6.68 29.24
C PHE A 138 -9.38 -7.40 29.52
N ILE A 139 -9.72 -8.42 28.73
CA ILE A 139 -10.93 -9.23 28.96
C ILE A 139 -10.77 -10.05 30.24
N ALA A 140 -9.63 -10.71 30.44
CA ALA A 140 -9.36 -11.51 31.63
C ALA A 140 -9.41 -10.66 32.92
N LEU A 141 -8.79 -9.48 32.94
CA LEU A 141 -8.84 -8.57 34.09
C LEU A 141 -10.27 -8.07 34.38
N LYS A 142 -11.08 -7.86 33.34
CA LYS A 142 -12.46 -7.42 33.49
C LYS A 142 -13.38 -8.53 34.06
N GLU A 143 -13.10 -9.80 33.77
CA GLU A 143 -13.84 -10.91 34.38
C GLU A 143 -13.54 -11.04 35.88
N GLU A 144 -12.43 -10.48 36.36
CA GLU A 144 -12.03 -10.47 37.78
C GLU A 144 -12.55 -9.24 38.56
N GLU A 145 -12.85 -8.12 37.88
CA GLU A 145 -13.34 -6.86 38.49
C GLU A 145 -14.85 -6.63 38.22
N ASP A 146 -15.69 -6.87 39.23
CA ASP A 146 -17.15 -6.81 39.18
C ASP A 146 -17.71 -5.39 39.46
N ASP A 147 -17.22 -4.36 38.75
CA ASP A 147 -17.63 -2.96 38.99
C ASP A 147 -18.23 -2.29 37.73
N ASP A 148 -19.41 -1.66 37.90
CA ASP A 148 -20.32 -1.29 36.81
C ASP A 148 -19.94 0.05 36.11
N GLU A 149 -19.23 0.96 36.79
CA GLU A 149 -18.78 2.24 36.21
C GLU A 149 -17.55 2.10 35.31
N ASP A 150 -16.60 1.22 35.65
CA ASP A 150 -15.41 0.90 34.83
C ASP A 150 -15.77 0.18 33.52
N SER A 151 -16.97 -0.39 33.45
CA SER A 151 -17.50 -1.11 32.30
C SER A 151 -17.55 -0.26 31.02
N LYS A 152 -17.84 1.05 31.11
CA LYS A 152 -17.93 1.95 29.94
C LYS A 152 -16.56 2.33 29.39
N GLU A 153 -15.60 2.67 30.25
CA GLU A 153 -14.24 3.02 29.83
C GLU A 153 -13.51 1.80 29.26
N ALA A 154 -13.66 0.63 29.91
CA ALA A 154 -13.15 -0.64 29.41
C ALA A 154 -13.75 -1.02 28.04
N LYS A 155 -15.06 -0.86 27.84
CA LYS A 155 -15.72 -1.06 26.54
C LYS A 155 -15.17 -0.13 25.46
N GLN A 156 -14.89 1.13 25.80
CA GLN A 156 -14.27 2.08 24.86
C GLN A 156 -12.83 1.68 24.50
N LYS A 157 -12.01 1.26 25.48
CA LYS A 157 -10.64 0.76 25.26
C LYS A 157 -10.64 -0.47 24.34
N ILE A 158 -11.51 -1.45 24.59
CA ILE A 158 -11.67 -2.63 23.73
C ILE A 158 -12.11 -2.23 22.32
N ARG A 159 -13.08 -1.31 22.19
CA ARG A 159 -13.52 -0.81 20.88
C ARG A 159 -12.38 -0.16 20.11
N LYS A 160 -11.52 0.60 20.78
CA LYS A 160 -10.33 1.22 20.19
C LYS A 160 -9.32 0.17 19.72
N ILE A 161 -9.01 -0.83 20.54
CA ILE A 161 -8.11 -1.93 20.17
C ILE A 161 -8.65 -2.68 18.93
N ARG A 162 -9.95 -2.97 18.90
CA ARG A 162 -10.59 -3.61 17.73
C ARG A 162 -10.52 -2.74 16.49
N GLY A 163 -10.76 -1.43 16.62
CA GLY A 163 -10.60 -0.47 15.52
C GLY A 163 -9.17 -0.45 14.98
N ASP A 164 -8.17 -0.36 15.86
CA ASP A 164 -6.76 -0.39 15.49
C ASP A 164 -6.38 -1.69 14.77
N ARG A 165 -6.92 -2.84 15.23
CA ARG A 165 -6.71 -4.14 14.56
C ARG A 165 -7.27 -4.18 13.14
N VAL A 166 -8.48 -3.65 12.92
CA VAL A 166 -9.05 -3.55 11.57
C VAL A 166 -8.16 -2.68 10.69
N MET A 167 -7.67 -1.54 11.20
CA MET A 167 -6.77 -0.66 10.47
C MET A 167 -5.43 -1.32 10.10
N ARG A 168 -4.92 -2.21 10.95
CA ARG A 168 -3.71 -3.02 10.68
C ARG A 168 -3.97 -4.13 9.68
N LEU A 169 -5.11 -4.83 9.75
CA LEU A 169 -5.49 -5.82 8.76
C LEU A 169 -5.61 -5.20 7.36
N MET A 170 -6.24 -4.03 7.26
CA MET A 170 -6.31 -3.29 6.00
C MET A 170 -4.92 -2.88 5.50
N ALA A 171 -3.99 -2.51 6.40
CA ALA A 171 -2.61 -2.19 6.03
C ALA A 171 -1.89 -3.41 5.44
N VAL A 172 -2.01 -4.57 6.10
CA VAL A 172 -1.43 -5.84 5.61
C VAL A 172 -2.02 -6.21 4.25
N ALA A 173 -3.34 -6.14 4.09
CA ALA A 173 -4.00 -6.42 2.83
C ALA A 173 -3.51 -5.49 1.69
N ALA A 174 -3.36 -4.19 1.98
CA ALA A 174 -2.83 -3.23 1.02
C ALA A 174 -1.39 -3.55 0.62
N ASN A 175 -0.53 -3.79 1.60
CA ASN A 175 0.89 -4.09 1.37
C ASN A 175 1.10 -5.41 0.64
N VAL A 176 0.30 -6.44 0.93
CA VAL A 176 0.34 -7.72 0.19
C VAL A 176 -0.11 -7.53 -1.25
N ALA A 177 -1.19 -6.80 -1.47
CA ALA A 177 -1.68 -6.51 -2.81
C ALA A 177 -0.66 -5.70 -3.64
N ASP A 178 -0.03 -4.70 -3.03
CA ASP A 178 1.01 -3.93 -3.71
C ASP A 178 2.31 -4.73 -3.90
N LEU A 179 2.63 -5.66 -3.00
CA LEU A 179 3.74 -6.59 -3.18
C LEU A 179 3.51 -7.48 -4.42
N ILE A 180 2.30 -7.97 -4.66
CA ILE A 180 1.96 -8.73 -5.88
C ILE A 180 2.20 -7.88 -7.14
N ILE A 181 1.81 -6.60 -7.10
CA ILE A 181 2.03 -5.67 -8.22
C ILE A 181 3.52 -5.43 -8.45
N ALA A 182 4.29 -5.23 -7.39
CA ALA A 182 5.74 -5.04 -7.49
C ALA A 182 6.43 -6.30 -8.04
N LEU A 183 6.04 -7.49 -7.58
CA LEU A 183 6.56 -8.77 -8.07
C LEU A 183 6.25 -8.98 -9.56
N ALA A 184 5.09 -8.55 -10.05
CA ALA A 184 4.74 -8.62 -11.47
C ALA A 184 5.71 -7.83 -12.38
N GLU A 185 6.38 -6.81 -11.84
CA GLU A 185 7.37 -5.99 -12.54
C GLU A 185 8.80 -6.54 -12.38
N ILE A 186 9.13 -7.13 -11.23
CA ILE A 186 10.46 -7.73 -10.95
C ILE A 186 10.63 -9.04 -11.70
N GLU A 187 9.67 -9.95 -11.55
CA GLU A 187 9.69 -11.30 -12.13
C GLU A 187 8.32 -11.60 -12.76
N PRO A 188 8.16 -11.25 -14.04
CA PRO A 188 6.89 -11.44 -14.73
C PRO A 188 6.49 -12.91 -14.76
N ASN A 189 5.30 -13.23 -14.24
CA ASN A 189 4.77 -14.58 -14.21
C ASN A 189 3.27 -14.59 -14.56
N PRO A 190 2.72 -15.73 -15.02
CA PRO A 190 1.33 -15.81 -15.50
C PRO A 190 0.30 -15.40 -14.44
N PHE A 191 0.60 -15.60 -13.15
CA PHE A 191 -0.31 -15.27 -12.06
C PHE A 191 -0.29 -13.78 -11.73
N CYS A 192 0.88 -13.21 -11.46
CA CYS A 192 1.06 -11.81 -11.07
C CYS A 192 0.76 -10.85 -12.23
N ASN A 193 1.03 -11.23 -13.48
CA ASN A 193 0.78 -10.38 -14.65
C ASN A 193 -0.63 -10.56 -15.22
N HIS A 194 -1.43 -11.50 -14.69
CA HIS A 194 -2.81 -11.66 -15.12
C HIS A 194 -3.61 -10.36 -14.88
N PRO A 195 -4.38 -9.85 -15.86
CA PRO A 195 -5.13 -8.60 -15.73
C PRO A 195 -6.04 -8.57 -14.51
N LEU A 196 -6.72 -9.69 -14.19
CA LEU A 196 -7.52 -9.82 -12.97
C LEU A 196 -6.68 -9.68 -11.69
N SER A 197 -5.57 -10.40 -11.58
CA SER A 197 -4.71 -10.36 -10.39
C SER A 197 -4.20 -8.95 -10.12
N LEU A 198 -3.73 -8.25 -11.17
CA LEU A 198 -3.30 -6.86 -11.07
C LEU A 198 -4.45 -5.91 -10.76
N GLY A 199 -5.60 -6.11 -11.40
CA GLY A 199 -6.81 -5.31 -11.18
C GLY A 199 -7.32 -5.39 -9.75
N VAL A 200 -7.55 -6.62 -9.26
CA VAL A 200 -8.01 -6.89 -7.89
C VAL A 200 -7.00 -6.38 -6.87
N SER A 201 -5.71 -6.67 -7.05
CA SER A 201 -4.66 -6.19 -6.13
C SER A 201 -4.63 -4.66 -6.08
N GLY A 202 -4.73 -4.01 -7.24
CA GLY A 202 -4.75 -2.56 -7.34
C GLY A 202 -5.95 -1.93 -6.63
N LEU A 203 -7.12 -2.55 -6.73
CA LEU A 203 -8.34 -2.11 -6.05
C LEU A 203 -8.29 -2.34 -4.53
N VAL A 204 -7.84 -3.52 -4.09
CA VAL A 204 -7.70 -3.83 -2.65
C VAL A 204 -6.80 -2.80 -1.98
N SER A 205 -5.63 -2.51 -2.57
CA SER A 205 -4.74 -1.49 -2.01
C SER A 205 -5.34 -0.08 -2.08
N ALA A 206 -6.04 0.29 -3.16
CA ALA A 206 -6.68 1.60 -3.27
C ALA A 206 -7.75 1.81 -2.18
N TRP A 207 -8.62 0.82 -1.98
CA TRP A 207 -9.71 0.88 -1.01
C TRP A 207 -9.23 0.80 0.43
N ALA A 208 -8.25 -0.05 0.72
CA ALA A 208 -7.58 -0.06 2.01
C ALA A 208 -6.90 1.28 2.32
N GLY A 209 -6.30 1.90 1.30
CA GLY A 209 -5.74 3.24 1.39
C GLY A 209 -6.80 4.33 1.63
N TRP A 210 -8.02 4.18 1.09
CA TRP A 210 -9.14 5.08 1.40
C TRP A 210 -9.58 4.94 2.84
N TYR A 211 -9.88 3.71 3.27
CA TYR A 211 -10.36 3.45 4.62
C TYR A 211 -9.38 3.96 5.67
N ARG A 212 -8.08 3.78 5.44
CA ARG A 212 -7.02 4.25 6.36
C ARG A 212 -6.90 5.77 6.46
N ASN A 213 -7.25 6.50 5.41
CA ASN A 213 -7.10 7.96 5.33
C ASN A 213 -8.44 8.69 5.40
N TRP A 214 -9.54 7.97 5.65
CA TRP A 214 -10.86 8.55 5.78
C TRP A 214 -10.88 9.40 7.07
N PRO A 215 -11.37 10.66 7.02
CA PRO A 215 -11.53 11.46 8.23
C PRO A 215 -12.50 10.75 9.17
N SER A 216 -11.98 10.27 10.30
CA SER A 216 -12.76 9.75 11.42
C SER A 216 -13.30 10.88 12.28
#